data_AF-A0A962NXL4-F1
#
_entry.id   AF-A0A962NXL4-F1
#
_cell.length_a   1.000
_cell.length_b   1.000
_cell.length_c   1.000
_cell.angle_alpha   90.00
_cell.angle_beta   90.00
_cell.angle_gamma   90.00
#
_symmetry.space_group_name_H-M   'P 1'
#
loop_
_entity.id
_entity.type
_entity.pdbx_description
1 polymer ?
#
loop_
_entity_poly.entity_id
_entity_poly.type
_entity_poly.pdbx_seq_one_letter_code
_entity_poly.pdbx_strand_id
1 'polypeptide(L)' 'MWIDTHCHFDVEEFAHDRTQVAADAYAQGVEAIAVIAYLAKYWPQLLSVCQQFEQPQLLPVLGLHPCYITEHQH' A
#
# COMPACT_ATOMS: atom_id res chain seq x y z
N MET A 1 -8.23 -13.28 12.06
CA MET A 1 -8.36 -12.17 11.11
C MET A 1 -7.58 -10.98 11.63
N TRP A 2 -6.48 -10.66 10.97
CA TRP A 2 -5.69 -9.45 11.23
C TRP A 2 -5.87 -8.46 10.09
N ILE A 3 -5.83 -7.18 10.42
CA ILE A 3 -5.76 -6.09 9.44
C ILE A 3 -4.51 -5.29 9.77
N ASP A 4 -3.60 -5.19 8.82
CA ASP A 4 -2.53 -4.18 8.89
C ASP A 4 -3.15 -2.82 8.57
N THR A 5 -3.30 -1.98 9.59
CA THR A 5 -3.99 -0.69 9.47
C THR A 5 -3.14 0.40 8.83
N HIS A 6 -1.84 0.19 8.60
CA HIS A 6 -0.96 1.21 8.03
C HIS A 6 0.32 0.60 7.44
N CYS A 7 0.38 0.48 6.11
CA CYS A 7 1.58 0.04 5.41
C CYS A 7 1.80 0.84 4.12
N HIS A 8 3.07 1.13 3.81
CA HIS A 8 3.47 1.68 2.52
C HIS A 8 3.81 0.54 1.56
N PHE A 9 2.85 -0.35 1.29
CA PHE A 9 3.07 -1.59 0.53
C PHE A 9 3.36 -1.35 -0.97
N ASP A 10 3.06 -0.14 -1.45
CA ASP A 10 3.24 0.30 -2.83
C ASP A 10 4.67 0.75 -3.18
N VAL A 11 5.53 0.97 -2.18
CA VAL A 11 6.90 1.49 -2.37
C VAL A 11 7.83 0.49 -3.08
N GLU A 12 8.94 1.02 -3.59
CA GLU A 12 9.91 0.27 -4.40
C GLU A 12 10.65 -0.80 -3.59
N GLU A 13 10.79 -0.61 -2.29
CA GLU A 13 11.43 -1.56 -1.37
C GLU A 13 10.71 -2.91 -1.34
N PHE A 14 9.40 -2.94 -1.62
CA PHE A 14 8.64 -4.17 -1.80
C PHE A 14 8.63 -4.67 -3.24
N ALA A 15 9.10 -3.91 -4.24
CA ALA A 15 8.90 -4.27 -5.64
C ALA A 15 9.48 -5.64 -6.02
N HIS A 16 10.60 -6.04 -5.42
CA HIS A 16 11.27 -7.29 -5.76
C HIS A 16 10.58 -8.56 -5.23
N ASP A 17 9.72 -8.43 -4.20
CA ASP A 17 9.17 -9.58 -3.45
C ASP A 17 7.74 -9.35 -2.98
N ARG A 18 7.06 -8.29 -3.44
CA ARG A 18 5.71 -7.89 -3.02
C ARG A 18 4.74 -9.06 -3.02
N THR A 19 4.78 -9.88 -4.07
CA THR A 19 3.92 -11.06 -4.21
C THR A 19 4.21 -12.13 -3.16
N GLN A 20 5.49 -12.34 -2.83
CA GLN A 20 5.87 -13.29 -1.80
C GLN A 20 5.44 -12.78 -0.42
N VAL A 21 5.69 -11.50 -0.12
CA VAL A 21 5.29 -10.87 1.15
C VAL A 21 3.76 -10.91 1.33
N ALA A 22 3.00 -10.63 0.27
CA ALA A 22 1.54 -10.74 0.27
C ALA A 22 1.09 -12.17 0.62
N ALA A 23 1.63 -13.17 -0.08
CA ALA A 23 1.30 -14.58 0.18
C ALA A 23 1.65 -15.01 1.61
N ASP A 24 2.82 -14.62 2.10
CA ASP A 24 3.27 -14.95 3.45
C ASP A 24 2.41 -14.27 4.52
N ALA A 25 2.07 -12.99 4.33
CA ALA A 25 1.18 -12.26 5.23
C ALA A 25 -0.21 -12.92 5.32
N TYR A 26 -0.76 -13.31 4.16
CA TYR A 26 -2.04 -14.02 4.11
C TYR A 26 -1.96 -15.39 4.83
N ALA A 27 -0.88 -16.15 4.61
CA ALA A 27 -0.66 -17.43 5.30
C ALA A 27 -0.57 -17.30 6.83
N GLN A 28 -0.19 -16.12 7.35
CA GLN A 28 -0.18 -15.80 8.78
C GLN A 28 -1.51 -15.21 9.28
N GLY A 29 -2.54 -15.10 8.43
CA GLY A 29 -3.88 -14.65 8.79
C GLY A 29 -4.12 -13.15 8.71
N VAL A 30 -3.25 -12.40 8.02
CA VAL A 30 -3.53 -11.02 7.60
C VAL A 30 -4.50 -11.07 6.43
N GLU A 31 -5.73 -10.58 6.63
CA GLU A 31 -6.79 -10.62 5.63
C GLU A 31 -6.82 -9.34 4.78
N ALA A 32 -6.34 -8.22 5.33
CA ALA A 32 -6.31 -6.94 4.64
C ALA A 32 -5.14 -6.05 5.08
N ILE A 33 -4.70 -5.18 4.18
CA ILE A 33 -3.65 -4.17 4.41
C ILE A 33 -4.15 -2.82 3.92
N ALA A 34 -4.17 -1.81 4.78
CA ALA A 34 -4.42 -0.44 4.39
C ALA A 34 -3.14 0.18 3.80
N VAL A 35 -3.16 0.45 2.50
CA VAL A 35 -2.01 0.99 1.74
C VAL A 35 -2.11 2.51 1.75
N ILE A 36 -1.17 3.16 2.44
CA ILE A 36 -1.27 4.59 2.77
C ILE A 36 -0.48 5.44 1.78
N ALA A 37 -1.18 6.30 1.05
CA ALA A 37 -0.57 7.30 0.20
C ALA A 37 0.08 8.43 1.00
N TYR A 38 1.10 9.06 0.43
CA TYR A 38 1.77 10.21 1.04
C TYR A 38 1.97 11.40 0.08
N LEU A 39 2.06 11.16 -1.23
CA LEU A 39 2.24 12.17 -2.26
C LEU A 39 1.34 11.87 -3.47
N ALA A 40 0.64 12.89 -3.99
CA ALA A 40 -0.32 12.73 -5.08
C ALA A 40 0.27 12.10 -6.34
N LYS A 41 1.55 12.40 -6.65
CA LYS A 41 2.27 11.81 -7.79
C LYS A 41 2.36 10.28 -7.75
N TYR A 42 2.22 9.65 -6.58
CA TYR A 42 2.30 8.19 -6.41
C TYR A 42 0.95 7.49 -6.36
N TRP A 43 -0.17 8.22 -6.33
CA TRP A 43 -1.50 7.58 -6.29
C TRP A 43 -1.73 6.59 -7.45
N PRO A 44 -1.32 6.85 -8.71
CA PRO A 44 -1.48 5.87 -9.78
C PRO A 44 -0.75 4.55 -9.50
N GLN A 45 0.47 4.61 -8.94
CA GLN A 45 1.24 3.43 -8.56
C GLN A 45 0.54 2.65 -7.43
N LEU A 46 0.11 3.35 -6.37
CA LEU A 46 -0.60 2.74 -5.26
C LEU A 46 -1.88 2.02 -5.73
N LEU A 47 -2.69 2.68 -6.55
CA LEU A 47 -3.93 2.09 -7.08
C LEU A 47 -3.62 0.88 -7.97
N SER A 48 -2.58 0.96 -8.80
CA SER A 48 -2.14 -0.18 -9.62
C SER A 48 -1.70 -1.36 -8.77
N VAL A 49 -0.93 -1.14 -7.70
CA VAL A 49 -0.51 -2.19 -6.77
C VAL A 49 -1.71 -2.79 -6.04
N CYS A 50 -2.65 -1.98 -5.56
CA CYS A 50 -3.84 -2.50 -4.87
C CYS A 50 -4.72 -3.40 -5.75
N GLN A 51 -4.67 -3.24 -7.07
CA GLN A 51 -5.41 -4.07 -8.02
C GLN A 51 -4.72 -5.39 -8.37
N GLN A 52 -3.45 -5.58 -7.99
CA GLN A 52 -2.67 -6.77 -8.35
C GLN A 52 -2.95 -8.00 -7.47
N PHE A 53 -3.58 -7.82 -6.31
CA PHE A 53 -3.72 -8.87 -5.30
C PHE A 53 -5.17 -9.08 -4.90
N GLU A 54 -5.60 -10.33 -4.91
CA GLU A 54 -6.89 -10.74 -4.32
C GLU A 54 -6.76 -10.96 -2.81
N GLN A 55 -5.61 -11.47 -2.35
CA GLN A 55 -5.33 -11.81 -0.94
C GLN A 55 -3.86 -11.51 -0.57
N PRO A 56 -3.60 -10.83 0.56
CA PRO A 56 -4.57 -10.11 1.38
C PRO A 56 -5.20 -8.96 0.60
N GLN A 57 -6.42 -8.55 0.97
CA GLN A 57 -7.08 -7.44 0.30
C GLN A 57 -6.31 -6.15 0.57
N LEU A 58 -5.85 -5.49 -0.49
CA LEU A 58 -5.20 -4.19 -0.38
C LEU A 58 -6.25 -3.08 -0.44
N LEU A 59 -6.34 -2.29 0.65
CA LEU A 59 -7.30 -1.20 0.81
C LEU A 59 -6.59 0.13 0.56
N PRO A 60 -6.81 0.80 -0.59
CA PRO A 60 -6.14 2.05 -0.90
C PRO A 60 -6.65 3.19 -0.02
N VAL A 61 -5.73 3.92 0.62
CA VAL A 61 -6.03 5.12 1.42
C VAL A 61 -5.28 6.31 0.80
N LEU A 62 -5.99 7.10 0.00
CA LEU A 62 -5.41 8.27 -0.67
C LEU A 62 -5.35 9.46 0.30
N GLY A 63 -4.24 10.20 0.26
CA GLY A 63 -3.97 11.31 1.15
C GLY A 63 -2.65 11.98 0.85
N LEU A 64 -2.39 13.08 1.56
CA LEU A 64 -1.19 13.90 1.47
C LEU A 64 -0.54 13.95 2.85
N HIS A 65 0.70 13.49 2.96
CA HIS A 65 1.40 13.47 4.23
C HIS A 65 2.06 14.83 4.52
N PRO A 66 1.96 15.37 5.75
CA PRO A 66 2.41 16.73 6.07
C PRO A 66 3.91 16.95 5.92
N CYS A 67 4.74 15.89 6.03
CA CYS A 67 6.18 16.01 5.80
C CYS A 67 6.55 16.44 4.37
N TYR A 68 5.63 16.30 3.41
CA TYR A 68 5.85 16.67 2.01
C TYR A 68 5.06 17.92 1.59
N ILE A 69 4.74 18.82 2.54
CA ILE A 69 3.90 20.00 2.30
C ILE A 69 4.37 20.87 1.12
N THR A 70 5.68 20.95 0.86
CA THR A 70 6.27 21.73 -0.23
C THR A 70 6.22 21.03 -1.59
N GLU A 71 5.97 19.73 -1.60
CA GLU A 71 5.82 18.91 -2.81
C GLU A 71 4.36 18.75 -3.23
N HIS A 72 3.40 19.08 -2.35
CA HIS A 72 1.99 19.11 -2.71
C HIS A 72 1.72 20.28 -3.63
N GLN A 73 1.25 19.98 -4.85
CA GLN A 73 0.90 20.98 -5.85
C GLN A 73 -0.61 21.24 -5.83
N HIS A 74 -1.00 22.45 -6.22
CA HIS A 74 -2.38 22.89 -6.37
C HIS A 74 -3.03 22.33 -7.63
#